data_AF-A0A167IAL1-F1
#
_entry.id   AF-A0A167IAL1-F1
#
_cell.length_a   1.000
_cell.length_b   1.000
_cell.length_c   1.000
_cell.angle_alpha   90.00
_cell.angle_beta   90.00
_cell.angle_gamma   90.00
#
_symmetry.space_group_name_H-M   'P 1'
#
loop_
_entity.id
_entity.type
_entity.pdbx_description
1 polymer ?
#
loop_
_entity_poly.entity_id
_entity_poly.type
_entity_poly.pdbx_seq_one_letter_code
_entity_poly.pdbx_strand_id
1 'polypeptide(L)'
;MMMRWSIRIRKWGLCAVVLAVALVGCGGGESSADVAQPVGTLPSSVSSGDAGQAKAESAGQKSILDEWQGYEDPDAAQNVSTAADPAEALLGKAARMNRETLNAALERKAAGAADRKAAYTGLVPVYRFYNSGTGAHFYTANTVERDQLIASSSFFQYEGAAFMVSPVPQAGLAPVYRFMNTSTGVHLYTISETERNLIQNSLPDYRLEGVAYYASLSGGVGLTPLYRFYQQNRKFHFYTALYTERDDLISNACSYRYEGLAYYVFDANAVADPPAAKPSSVVLIVGDSLAEGYGTSIGGNKYGFVTPGQVWTERLASEIKTRTARSCNKVIDVSVGGMRTVEGAEGIQAWLDQYAPTHVILAQGTNDAWQNRGVASMIANLTNMAQASKLIGANVYVMEFAFFPKGTAYRQGMSAMYQGVATDTQSAYINGTGNVPANSTYYHDDDVHLKDAAQPRVLETVWAALQPFL
;
A
#
# COMPACT_ATOMS: atom_id res chain seq x y z
N MET A 1 7.06 -11.69 -59.13
CA MET A 1 6.92 -10.29 -59.61
C MET A 1 7.70 -9.41 -58.64
N MET A 2 8.77 -8.75 -59.09
CA MET A 2 9.60 -7.89 -58.22
C MET A 2 9.08 -6.45 -58.24
N MET A 3 9.14 -5.75 -57.10
CA MET A 3 9.36 -4.30 -57.07
C MET A 3 10.22 -3.91 -55.87
N ARG A 4 11.41 -3.38 -56.14
CA ARG A 4 12.20 -2.58 -55.21
C ARG A 4 11.71 -1.12 -55.30
N TRP A 5 11.77 -0.38 -54.20
CA TRP A 5 11.89 1.07 -54.24
C TRP A 5 13.04 1.54 -53.33
N SER A 6 13.66 2.66 -53.70
CA SER A 6 14.99 3.03 -53.23
C SER A 6 15.13 4.54 -53.00
N ILE A 7 15.85 4.90 -51.93
CA ILE A 7 16.73 6.07 -51.83
C ILE A 7 16.09 7.47 -52.04
N ARG A 8 16.07 8.28 -50.96
CA ARG A 8 16.86 9.54 -50.96
C ARG A 8 17.14 10.10 -49.56
N ILE A 9 18.41 10.34 -49.30
CA ILE A 9 18.92 11.18 -48.20
C ILE A 9 19.04 12.61 -48.74
N ARG A 10 18.82 13.63 -47.90
CA ARG A 10 19.32 14.99 -48.12
C ARG A 10 20.03 15.51 -46.87
N LYS A 11 21.33 15.83 -47.01
CA LYS A 11 22.07 16.68 -46.08
C LYS A 11 22.13 18.10 -46.65
N TRP A 12 21.91 19.08 -45.78
CA TRP A 12 22.36 20.48 -45.86
C TRP A 12 22.74 20.84 -44.41
N GLY A 13 23.65 21.77 -44.09
CA GLY A 13 24.52 22.61 -44.90
C GLY A 13 25.07 23.70 -43.98
N LEU A 14 26.39 23.92 -43.93
CA LEU A 14 27.01 24.80 -42.93
C LEU A 14 26.61 26.28 -43.12
N CYS A 15 26.56 27.01 -42.01
CA CYS A 15 27.05 28.38 -41.95
C CYS A 15 27.57 28.70 -40.53
N ALA A 16 28.54 29.60 -40.39
CA ALA A 16 29.18 29.94 -39.11
C ALA A 16 29.60 31.42 -39.07
N VAL A 17 29.56 32.04 -37.88
CA VAL A 17 30.05 33.39 -37.59
C VAL A 17 30.71 33.40 -36.20
N VAL A 18 31.68 34.28 -35.97
CA VAL A 18 32.61 34.27 -34.82
C VAL A 18 32.74 35.65 -34.18
N LEU A 19 32.89 35.71 -32.84
CA LEU A 19 33.65 36.75 -32.11
C LEU A 19 34.11 36.22 -30.73
N ALA A 20 34.75 37.04 -29.89
CA ALA A 20 35.38 36.65 -28.61
C ALA A 20 35.46 37.83 -27.60
N VAL A 21 36.37 37.74 -26.60
CA VAL A 21 36.67 38.71 -25.50
C VAL A 21 35.65 38.59 -24.33
N ALA A 22 35.96 38.08 -23.12
CA ALA A 22 36.99 38.38 -22.08
C ALA A 22 36.65 39.65 -21.24
N LEU A 23 36.91 39.82 -19.93
CA LEU A 23 37.84 39.23 -18.91
C LEU A 23 37.07 38.85 -17.62
N VAL A 24 37.45 37.85 -16.80
CA VAL A 24 38.49 37.80 -15.72
C VAL A 24 38.38 38.88 -14.63
N GLY A 25 38.18 38.43 -13.38
CA GLY A 25 38.31 39.17 -12.10
C GLY A 25 38.40 38.16 -10.93
N CYS A 26 39.12 38.48 -9.84
CA CYS A 26 39.56 37.48 -8.85
C CYS A 26 39.72 38.04 -7.40
N GLY A 27 39.67 37.14 -6.40
CA GLY A 27 39.96 37.39 -4.97
C GLY A 27 38.73 37.19 -4.05
N GLY A 28 38.80 36.53 -2.88
CA GLY A 28 39.89 35.76 -2.26
C GLY A 28 40.30 36.27 -0.86
N GLY A 29 40.18 35.43 0.18
CA GLY A 29 40.64 35.72 1.55
C GLY A 29 40.04 34.77 2.61
N GLU A 30 40.88 34.21 3.49
CA GLU A 30 40.53 33.23 4.54
C GLU A 30 40.98 33.70 5.94
N SER A 31 40.99 32.77 6.94
CA SER A 31 41.62 32.83 8.28
C SER A 31 40.83 33.51 9.42
N SER A 32 40.97 33.14 10.71
CA SER A 32 41.53 31.93 11.36
C SER A 32 41.07 31.82 12.84
N ALA A 33 41.42 30.72 13.53
CA ALA A 33 40.85 30.27 14.80
C ALA A 33 41.46 30.82 16.13
N ASP A 34 40.76 30.50 17.23
CA ASP A 34 41.17 30.28 18.63
C ASP A 34 41.80 31.39 19.52
N VAL A 35 41.34 31.44 20.79
CA VAL A 35 42.11 31.13 22.03
C VAL A 35 41.21 31.35 23.29
N ALA A 36 41.58 30.77 24.45
CA ALA A 36 40.71 30.60 25.62
C ALA A 36 41.00 31.49 26.87
N GLN A 37 40.19 31.24 27.90
CA GLN A 37 40.14 31.68 29.32
C GLN A 37 41.49 31.58 30.10
N PRO A 38 41.67 32.02 31.40
CA PRO A 38 40.67 32.21 32.48
C PRO A 38 40.95 33.34 33.54
N VAL A 39 40.43 33.15 34.78
CA VAL A 39 40.66 33.82 36.10
C VAL A 39 39.53 34.78 36.55
N GLY A 40 38.91 34.71 37.75
CA GLY A 40 38.82 33.62 38.76
C GLY A 40 39.14 33.98 40.22
N THR A 41 38.14 33.99 41.13
CA THR A 41 38.30 33.89 42.62
C THR A 41 36.98 33.54 43.36
N LEU A 42 37.11 33.00 44.59
CA LEU A 42 36.08 32.61 45.59
C LEU A 42 36.07 33.61 46.78
N PRO A 43 35.38 33.43 47.95
CA PRO A 43 34.38 32.43 48.43
C PRO A 43 33.05 33.07 48.92
N SER A 44 31.97 32.36 49.34
CA SER A 44 31.67 31.85 50.71
C SER A 44 30.13 31.63 50.86
N SER A 45 29.51 30.97 51.86
CA SER A 45 29.85 29.78 52.70
C SER A 45 28.68 29.41 53.67
N VAL A 46 28.42 28.11 53.92
CA VAL A 46 27.60 27.52 55.03
C VAL A 46 26.05 27.64 54.97
N SER A 47 25.39 26.60 55.53
CA SER A 47 24.02 26.56 56.10
C SER A 47 22.81 26.32 55.16
N SER A 48 22.48 25.04 54.96
CA SER A 48 21.21 24.58 54.39
C SER A 48 20.10 24.44 55.45
N GLY A 49 18.99 25.17 55.32
CA GLY A 49 17.81 24.93 56.15
C GLY A 49 16.76 26.06 56.17
N ASP A 50 15.92 26.15 55.15
CA ASP A 50 14.47 25.87 55.22
C ASP A 50 13.85 25.90 53.81
N ALA A 51 12.72 25.22 53.58
CA ALA A 51 12.11 25.04 52.26
C ALA A 51 10.91 25.99 52.02
N GLY A 52 11.16 27.30 52.13
CA GLY A 52 10.14 28.37 52.00
C GLY A 52 10.11 29.06 50.63
N GLN A 53 8.96 28.96 49.96
CA GLN A 53 8.57 29.57 48.67
C GLN A 53 9.25 30.90 48.26
N ALA A 54 9.98 30.89 47.14
CA ALA A 54 10.11 32.02 46.22
C ALA A 54 10.38 31.52 44.78
N LYS A 55 9.32 31.15 44.04
CA LYS A 55 9.45 30.67 42.65
C LYS A 55 9.57 31.88 41.72
N ALA A 56 10.78 32.18 41.27
CA ALA A 56 11.00 33.20 40.24
C ALA A 56 10.30 32.80 38.93
N GLU A 57 9.50 33.70 38.37
CA GLU A 57 8.80 33.48 37.11
C GLU A 57 9.74 33.68 35.92
N SER A 58 10.27 32.58 35.37
CA SER A 58 10.66 32.58 33.97
C SER A 58 9.38 32.52 33.12
N ALA A 59 9.07 33.61 32.42
CA ALA A 59 7.96 33.67 31.49
C ALA A 59 8.25 32.81 30.25
N GLY A 60 8.05 31.49 30.38
CA GLY A 60 8.04 30.58 29.26
C GLY A 60 6.93 30.98 28.30
N GLN A 61 7.28 31.27 27.04
CA GLN A 61 6.29 31.38 25.98
C GLN A 61 5.55 30.03 25.91
N LYS A 62 4.22 30.05 26.07
CA LYS A 62 3.40 28.87 25.83
C LYS A 62 3.73 28.34 24.43
N SER A 63 3.80 27.02 24.30
CA SER A 63 3.91 26.43 22.97
C SER A 63 2.64 26.76 22.20
N ILE A 64 2.74 27.00 20.89
CA ILE A 64 1.53 27.19 20.08
C ILE A 64 0.76 25.87 19.91
N LEU A 65 1.36 24.74 20.30
CA LEU A 65 0.65 23.48 20.57
C LEU A 65 -0.30 23.58 21.77
N ASP A 66 0.00 24.39 22.79
CA ASP A 66 -0.87 24.61 23.95
C ASP A 66 -2.10 25.46 23.56
N GLU A 67 -1.95 26.35 22.58
CA GLU A 67 -3.05 27.09 21.94
C GLU A 67 -3.84 26.16 21.00
N TRP A 68 -3.16 25.34 20.20
CA TRP A 68 -3.81 24.44 19.24
C TRP A 68 -4.52 23.23 19.89
N GLN A 69 -4.11 22.84 21.11
CA GLN A 69 -4.85 21.92 21.99
C GLN A 69 -6.17 22.52 22.50
N GLY A 70 -6.35 23.85 22.45
CA GLY A 70 -7.56 24.54 22.91
C GLY A 70 -8.72 24.54 21.90
N TYR A 71 -8.54 23.99 20.69
CA TYR A 71 -9.60 23.85 19.71
C TYR A 71 -10.28 22.49 19.84
N GLU A 72 -11.60 22.50 20.02
CA GLU A 72 -12.43 21.30 19.91
C GLU A 72 -12.79 21.02 18.43
N ASP A 73 -13.12 19.78 18.11
CA ASP A 73 -13.59 19.40 16.77
C ASP A 73 -15.06 18.94 16.82
N PRO A 74 -16.03 19.81 16.47
CA PRO A 74 -17.45 19.51 16.63
C PRO A 74 -18.00 18.46 15.66
N ASP A 75 -17.26 18.09 14.61
CA ASP A 75 -17.74 17.21 13.54
C ASP A 75 -17.27 15.75 13.69
N ALA A 76 -16.92 15.32 14.91
CA ALA A 76 -16.31 14.01 15.19
C ALA A 76 -17.19 12.76 14.92
N ALA A 77 -18.28 12.88 14.15
CA ALA A 77 -19.11 11.77 13.66
C ALA A 77 -20.12 12.21 12.56
N GLN A 78 -19.71 12.41 11.30
CA GLN A 78 -20.63 12.53 10.15
C GLN A 78 -20.05 12.00 8.82
N ASN A 79 -20.53 10.81 8.44
CA ASN A 79 -20.16 10.00 7.26
C ASN A 79 -19.89 10.76 5.95
N VAL A 80 -18.80 10.36 5.28
CA VAL A 80 -18.72 10.35 3.80
C VAL A 80 -18.82 8.91 3.26
N SER A 81 -19.68 8.71 2.26
CA SER A 81 -19.93 7.41 1.62
C SER A 81 -19.58 7.47 0.12
N THR A 82 -18.49 6.84 -0.29
CA THR A 82 -18.23 6.50 -1.71
C THR A 82 -18.54 5.03 -1.96
N ALA A 83 -19.36 4.73 -2.97
CA ALA A 83 -19.88 3.38 -3.21
C ALA A 83 -18.81 2.40 -3.73
N ALA A 84 -18.15 1.69 -2.81
CA ALA A 84 -17.40 0.48 -3.11
C ALA A 84 -18.32 -0.66 -3.56
N ASP A 85 -17.81 -1.64 -4.31
CA ASP A 85 -18.48 -2.92 -4.53
C ASP A 85 -18.42 -3.73 -3.20
N PRO A 86 -19.55 -3.98 -2.52
CA PRO A 86 -19.52 -4.65 -1.21
C PRO A 86 -19.01 -6.08 -1.31
N ALA A 87 -19.20 -6.76 -2.45
CA ALA A 87 -18.74 -8.12 -2.65
C ALA A 87 -17.22 -8.18 -2.90
N GLU A 88 -16.62 -7.22 -3.64
CA GLU A 88 -15.16 -7.17 -3.76
C GLU A 88 -14.50 -6.80 -2.42
N ALA A 89 -15.07 -5.87 -1.66
CA ALA A 89 -14.59 -5.52 -0.33
C ALA A 89 -14.63 -6.72 0.64
N LEU A 90 -15.74 -7.47 0.65
CA LEU A 90 -15.86 -8.71 1.44
C LEU A 90 -14.88 -9.80 0.98
N LEU A 91 -14.59 -9.91 -0.32
CA LEU A 91 -13.60 -10.86 -0.84
C LEU A 91 -12.16 -10.45 -0.48
N GLY A 92 -11.81 -9.16 -0.55
CA GLY A 92 -10.52 -8.65 -0.08
C GLY A 92 -10.31 -8.89 1.43
N LYS A 93 -11.37 -8.69 2.24
CA LYS A 93 -11.38 -9.03 3.67
C LYS A 93 -11.22 -10.53 3.93
N ALA A 94 -11.93 -11.37 3.17
CA ALA A 94 -11.78 -12.83 3.19
C ALA A 94 -10.33 -13.26 2.93
N ALA A 95 -9.66 -12.66 1.94
CA ALA A 95 -8.27 -12.95 1.62
C ALA A 95 -7.29 -12.67 2.77
N ARG A 96 -7.55 -11.62 3.57
CA ARG A 96 -6.76 -11.33 4.78
C ARG A 96 -7.01 -12.36 5.88
N MET A 97 -8.24 -12.82 6.08
CA MET A 97 -8.55 -13.91 7.02
C MET A 97 -7.81 -15.21 6.66
N ASN A 98 -7.61 -15.50 5.38
CA ASN A 98 -6.76 -16.60 4.95
C ASN A 98 -5.29 -16.38 5.36
N ARG A 99 -4.75 -15.17 5.13
CA ARG A 99 -3.40 -14.78 5.56
C ARG A 99 -3.21 -14.91 7.07
N GLU A 100 -4.13 -14.39 7.87
CA GLU A 100 -4.14 -14.47 9.33
C GLU A 100 -4.10 -15.93 9.81
N THR A 101 -4.88 -16.80 9.15
CA THR A 101 -4.93 -18.25 9.46
C THR A 101 -3.59 -18.93 9.23
N LEU A 102 -2.89 -18.59 8.14
CA LEU A 102 -1.55 -19.10 7.82
C LEU A 102 -0.48 -18.54 8.77
N ASN A 103 -0.50 -17.24 9.05
CA ASN A 103 0.45 -16.60 9.96
C ASN A 103 0.38 -17.24 11.36
N ALA A 104 -0.83 -17.40 11.91
CA ALA A 104 -1.03 -18.07 13.19
C ALA A 104 -0.60 -19.56 13.17
N ALA A 105 -0.59 -20.22 12.01
CA ALA A 105 -0.03 -21.58 11.87
C ALA A 105 1.51 -21.59 11.86
N LEU A 106 2.14 -20.60 11.23
CA LEU A 106 3.59 -20.41 11.25
C LEU A 106 4.09 -20.06 12.66
N GLU A 107 3.37 -19.23 13.41
CA GLU A 107 3.65 -18.92 14.82
C GLU A 107 3.56 -20.17 15.71
N ARG A 108 2.49 -20.98 15.58
CA ARG A 108 2.37 -22.26 16.29
C ARG A 108 3.48 -23.25 15.95
N LYS A 109 3.98 -23.23 14.70
CA LYS A 109 5.13 -24.04 14.27
C LYS A 109 6.43 -23.55 14.91
N ALA A 110 6.68 -22.24 14.89
CA ALA A 110 7.84 -21.61 15.53
C ALA A 110 7.87 -21.81 17.06
N ALA A 111 6.72 -21.90 17.71
CA ALA A 111 6.56 -22.16 19.15
C ALA A 111 6.92 -23.60 19.59
N GLY A 112 7.58 -24.40 18.74
CA GLY A 112 8.14 -25.71 19.13
C GLY A 112 7.25 -26.92 18.86
N ALA A 113 6.24 -26.80 17.99
CA ALA A 113 5.52 -27.97 17.50
C ALA A 113 6.47 -28.84 16.67
N ALA A 114 6.88 -29.99 17.23
CA ALA A 114 7.86 -30.87 16.61
C ALA A 114 7.30 -31.52 15.33
N ASP A 115 7.71 -31.00 14.17
CA ASP A 115 7.50 -31.60 12.85
C ASP A 115 8.08 -33.03 12.82
N ARG A 116 7.25 -34.02 13.15
CA ARG A 116 7.52 -35.39 12.74
C ARG A 116 7.50 -35.41 11.22
N LYS A 117 8.52 -36.01 10.60
CA LYS A 117 8.60 -36.23 9.14
C LYS A 117 7.49 -37.17 8.69
N ALA A 118 6.28 -36.64 8.55
CA ALA A 118 5.11 -37.36 8.11
C ALA A 118 5.27 -37.73 6.62
N ALA A 119 5.47 -39.01 6.35
CA ALA A 119 5.34 -39.55 5.00
C ALA A 119 3.83 -39.65 4.69
N TYR A 120 3.25 -38.59 4.13
CA TYR A 120 1.86 -38.57 3.70
C TYR A 120 1.63 -39.62 2.61
N THR A 121 0.69 -40.53 2.83
CA THR A 121 0.38 -41.63 1.91
C THR A 121 -1.00 -41.43 1.28
N GLY A 122 -1.24 -42.09 0.14
CA GLY A 122 -2.53 -41.98 -0.57
C GLY A 122 -2.82 -40.59 -1.14
N LEU A 123 -1.78 -39.80 -1.42
CA LEU A 123 -1.92 -38.50 -2.10
C LEU A 123 -2.48 -38.70 -3.52
N VAL A 124 -3.35 -37.79 -3.94
CA VAL A 124 -3.97 -37.78 -5.28
C VAL A 124 -3.69 -36.45 -5.99
N PRO A 125 -3.62 -36.43 -7.33
CA PRO A 125 -3.49 -35.20 -8.08
C PRO A 125 -4.78 -34.37 -8.06
N VAL A 126 -4.64 -33.06 -8.04
CA VAL A 126 -5.69 -32.10 -8.41
C VAL A 126 -5.58 -31.79 -9.89
N TYR A 127 -6.65 -32.11 -10.61
CA TYR A 127 -6.81 -31.90 -12.03
C TYR A 127 -7.22 -30.44 -12.31
N ARG A 128 -6.50 -29.74 -13.18
CA ARG A 128 -6.79 -28.37 -13.61
C ARG A 128 -7.51 -28.36 -14.95
N PHE A 129 -8.52 -27.49 -15.05
CA PHE A 129 -9.26 -27.23 -16.27
C PHE A 129 -9.39 -25.72 -16.51
N TYR A 130 -9.11 -25.25 -17.72
CA TYR A 130 -9.44 -23.90 -18.16
C TYR A 130 -10.88 -23.85 -18.70
N ASN A 131 -11.72 -22.95 -18.20
CA ASN A 131 -13.07 -22.74 -18.72
C ASN A 131 -13.05 -21.61 -19.77
N SER A 132 -13.27 -21.95 -21.04
CA SER A 132 -13.22 -20.97 -22.15
C SER A 132 -14.34 -19.93 -22.11
N GLY A 133 -15.46 -20.21 -21.46
CA GLY A 133 -16.58 -19.28 -21.29
C GLY A 133 -16.34 -18.27 -20.16
N THR A 134 -16.06 -18.76 -18.95
CA THR A 134 -15.88 -17.90 -17.76
C THR A 134 -14.47 -17.32 -17.65
N GLY A 135 -13.49 -17.90 -18.34
CA GLY A 135 -12.06 -17.58 -18.23
C GLY A 135 -11.42 -18.04 -16.90
N ALA A 136 -12.22 -18.62 -16.00
CA ALA A 136 -11.77 -19.13 -14.72
C ALA A 136 -11.14 -20.52 -14.88
N HIS A 137 -10.39 -20.94 -13.86
CA HIS A 137 -9.86 -22.30 -13.77
C HIS A 137 -10.65 -23.11 -12.74
N PHE A 138 -10.86 -24.39 -13.02
CA PHE A 138 -11.51 -25.35 -12.14
C PHE A 138 -10.51 -26.41 -11.68
N TYR A 139 -10.66 -26.87 -10.43
CA TYR A 139 -9.69 -27.71 -9.74
C TYR A 139 -10.42 -28.83 -9.00
N THR A 140 -10.11 -30.09 -9.31
CA THR A 140 -10.74 -31.22 -8.62
C THR A 140 -9.77 -32.38 -8.35
N ALA A 141 -9.89 -33.00 -7.17
CA ALA A 141 -9.28 -34.28 -6.85
C ALA A 141 -10.18 -35.48 -7.23
N ASN A 142 -11.43 -35.23 -7.62
CA ASN A 142 -12.41 -36.26 -7.94
C ASN A 142 -12.25 -36.73 -9.39
N THR A 143 -11.84 -37.98 -9.58
CA THR A 143 -11.67 -38.60 -10.91
C THR A 143 -12.97 -38.73 -11.69
N VAL A 144 -14.11 -38.95 -11.02
CA VAL A 144 -15.42 -39.03 -11.69
C VAL A 144 -15.84 -37.66 -12.22
N GLU A 145 -15.61 -36.60 -11.44
CA GLU A 145 -15.88 -35.21 -11.87
C GLU A 145 -14.94 -34.80 -13.02
N ARG A 146 -13.64 -35.15 -12.94
CA ARG A 146 -12.69 -35.00 -14.05
C ARG A 146 -13.18 -35.68 -15.32
N ASP A 147 -13.56 -36.96 -15.24
CA ASP A 147 -13.93 -37.76 -16.43
C ASP A 147 -15.26 -37.30 -17.03
N GLN A 148 -16.21 -36.85 -16.21
CA GLN A 148 -17.44 -36.21 -16.68
C GLN A 148 -17.15 -34.90 -17.42
N LEU A 149 -16.26 -34.05 -16.90
CA LEU A 149 -15.89 -32.79 -17.57
C LEU A 149 -15.19 -33.05 -18.92
N ILE A 150 -14.25 -34.00 -18.97
CA ILE A 150 -13.57 -34.42 -20.21
C ILE A 150 -14.56 -34.99 -21.24
N ALA A 151 -15.53 -35.80 -20.80
CA ALA A 151 -16.46 -36.50 -21.70
C ALA A 151 -17.65 -35.65 -22.18
N SER A 152 -18.05 -34.60 -21.45
CA SER A 152 -19.31 -33.88 -21.67
C SER A 152 -19.24 -32.36 -21.81
N SER A 153 -18.09 -31.72 -21.55
CA SER A 153 -17.95 -30.26 -21.67
C SER A 153 -17.27 -29.84 -22.97
N SER A 154 -17.92 -28.93 -23.71
CA SER A 154 -17.31 -28.16 -24.80
C SER A 154 -16.55 -26.92 -24.32
N PHE A 155 -16.62 -26.57 -23.03
CA PHE A 155 -16.06 -25.33 -22.47
C PHE A 155 -14.90 -25.55 -21.49
N PHE A 156 -14.84 -26.68 -20.80
CA PHE A 156 -13.71 -27.04 -19.94
C PHE A 156 -12.61 -27.77 -20.74
N GLN A 157 -11.46 -27.13 -20.88
CA GLN A 157 -10.26 -27.70 -21.48
C GLN A 157 -9.40 -28.31 -20.38
N TYR A 158 -9.09 -29.61 -20.46
CA TYR A 158 -8.27 -30.31 -19.47
C TYR A 158 -6.79 -30.01 -19.66
N GLU A 159 -6.12 -29.53 -18.59
CA GLU A 159 -4.71 -29.12 -18.63
C GLU A 159 -3.77 -30.13 -17.96
N GLY A 160 -4.30 -31.16 -17.28
CA GLY A 160 -3.52 -32.16 -16.56
C GLY A 160 -3.65 -32.05 -15.03
N ALA A 161 -2.65 -32.59 -14.33
CA ALA A 161 -2.53 -32.47 -12.88
C ALA A 161 -1.64 -31.26 -12.52
N ALA A 162 -2.10 -30.39 -11.63
CA ALA A 162 -1.38 -29.16 -11.25
C ALA A 162 -0.59 -29.27 -9.94
N PHE A 163 -1.05 -30.09 -9.00
CA PHE A 163 -0.42 -30.35 -7.70
C PHE A 163 -1.04 -31.60 -7.05
N MET A 164 -0.43 -32.11 -5.97
CA MET A 164 -0.92 -33.27 -5.22
C MET A 164 -1.54 -32.82 -3.87
N VAL A 165 -2.56 -33.54 -3.40
CA VAL A 165 -3.29 -33.27 -2.15
C VAL A 165 -3.65 -34.58 -1.45
N SER A 166 -4.07 -34.53 -0.18
CA SER A 166 -4.69 -35.71 0.44
C SER A 166 -6.21 -35.68 0.25
N PRO A 167 -6.84 -36.79 -0.19
CA PRO A 167 -8.30 -36.88 -0.30
C PRO A 167 -8.99 -37.14 1.04
N VAL A 168 -8.24 -37.38 2.11
CA VAL A 168 -8.73 -37.77 3.45
C VAL A 168 -8.03 -36.96 4.55
N PRO A 169 -8.62 -36.81 5.75
CA PRO A 169 -7.94 -36.20 6.89
C PRO A 169 -6.64 -36.94 7.22
N GLN A 170 -5.55 -36.20 7.38
CA GLN A 170 -4.27 -36.70 7.92
C GLN A 170 -3.70 -35.69 8.92
N ALA A 171 -2.93 -36.17 9.90
CA ALA A 171 -2.36 -35.32 10.93
C ALA A 171 -1.47 -34.23 10.32
N GLY A 172 -1.67 -32.97 10.74
CA GLY A 172 -0.97 -31.80 10.20
C GLY A 172 -1.66 -31.13 9.00
N LEU A 173 -2.70 -31.74 8.43
CA LEU A 173 -3.47 -31.15 7.32
C LEU A 173 -4.79 -30.55 7.80
N ALA A 174 -5.22 -29.49 7.12
CA ALA A 174 -6.51 -28.83 7.29
C ALA A 174 -7.39 -29.02 6.03
N PRO A 175 -8.73 -29.03 6.17
CA PRO A 175 -9.64 -29.12 5.04
C PRO A 175 -9.57 -27.88 4.14
N VAL A 176 -9.61 -28.10 2.83
CA VAL A 176 -9.82 -27.04 1.83
C VAL A 176 -11.27 -27.10 1.36
N TYR A 177 -12.01 -26.01 1.64
CA TYR A 177 -13.41 -25.84 1.30
C TYR A 177 -13.56 -25.31 -0.13
N ARG A 178 -14.51 -25.88 -0.88
CA ARG A 178 -14.88 -25.44 -2.23
C ARG A 178 -16.25 -24.76 -2.21
N PHE A 179 -16.33 -23.57 -2.79
CA PHE A 179 -17.57 -22.86 -3.06
C PHE A 179 -17.81 -22.78 -4.57
N MET A 180 -19.07 -22.93 -4.98
CA MET A 180 -19.59 -22.59 -6.30
C MET A 180 -20.23 -21.20 -6.23
N ASN A 181 -19.83 -20.28 -7.09
CA ASN A 181 -20.59 -19.05 -7.30
C ASN A 181 -21.77 -19.34 -8.24
N THR A 182 -23.01 -19.29 -7.74
CA THR A 182 -24.21 -19.70 -8.49
C THR A 182 -24.58 -18.75 -9.64
N SER A 183 -24.08 -17.52 -9.62
CA SER A 183 -24.35 -16.49 -10.64
C SER A 183 -23.37 -16.52 -11.82
N THR A 184 -22.18 -17.11 -11.65
CA THR A 184 -21.10 -17.11 -12.65
C THR A 184 -20.53 -18.49 -12.98
N GLY A 185 -20.81 -19.52 -12.18
CA GLY A 185 -20.28 -20.88 -12.34
C GLY A 185 -18.78 -21.03 -12.03
N VAL A 186 -18.13 -19.99 -11.50
CA VAL A 186 -16.72 -20.03 -11.06
C VAL A 186 -16.63 -20.55 -9.63
N HIS A 187 -15.45 -21.04 -9.24
CA HIS A 187 -15.23 -21.65 -7.93
C HIS A 187 -14.21 -20.89 -7.09
N LEU A 188 -14.34 -20.99 -5.77
CA LEU A 188 -13.42 -20.45 -4.77
C LEU A 188 -12.98 -21.57 -3.82
N TYR A 189 -11.68 -21.62 -3.53
CA TYR A 189 -11.04 -22.61 -2.67
C TYR A 189 -10.34 -21.90 -1.49
N THR A 190 -10.62 -22.32 -0.26
CA THR A 190 -10.04 -21.75 0.96
C THR A 190 -9.70 -22.82 1.98
N ILE A 191 -8.58 -22.67 2.69
CA ILE A 191 -8.21 -23.49 3.85
C ILE A 191 -8.65 -22.87 5.19
N SER A 192 -9.08 -21.61 5.16
CA SER A 192 -9.42 -20.86 6.37
C SER A 192 -10.90 -21.06 6.71
N GLU A 193 -11.15 -21.64 7.88
CA GLU A 193 -12.50 -21.74 8.43
C GLU A 193 -13.13 -20.34 8.65
N THR A 194 -12.32 -19.33 8.98
CA THR A 194 -12.77 -17.94 9.15
C THR A 194 -13.17 -17.31 7.81
N GLU A 195 -12.36 -17.48 6.76
CA GLU A 195 -12.70 -17.05 5.39
C GLU A 195 -13.96 -17.75 4.89
N ARG A 196 -14.05 -19.08 5.07
CA ARG A 196 -15.24 -19.89 4.77
C ARG A 196 -16.49 -19.37 5.48
N ASN A 197 -16.38 -19.04 6.77
CA ASN A 197 -17.49 -18.50 7.56
C ASN A 197 -17.95 -17.13 7.04
N LEU A 198 -17.01 -16.22 6.71
CA LEU A 198 -17.34 -14.91 6.15
C LEU A 198 -18.05 -15.04 4.80
N ILE A 199 -17.51 -15.83 3.88
CA ILE A 199 -18.10 -16.06 2.55
C ILE A 199 -19.52 -16.64 2.69
N GLN A 200 -19.68 -17.71 3.48
CA GLN A 200 -20.96 -18.38 3.67
C GLN A 200 -22.03 -17.46 4.31
N ASN A 201 -21.63 -16.52 5.16
CA ASN A 201 -22.55 -15.64 5.90
C ASN A 201 -22.81 -14.28 5.23
N SER A 202 -21.98 -13.86 4.26
CA SER A 202 -22.01 -12.48 3.72
C SER A 202 -22.02 -12.38 2.19
N LEU A 203 -21.82 -13.50 1.46
CA LEU A 203 -21.84 -13.51 -0.01
C LEU A 203 -22.90 -14.53 -0.51
N PRO A 204 -24.16 -14.13 -0.73
CA PRO A 204 -25.27 -15.06 -0.97
C PRO A 204 -25.12 -15.92 -2.23
N ASP A 205 -24.40 -15.42 -3.23
CA ASP A 205 -24.10 -16.12 -4.48
C ASP A 205 -23.10 -17.27 -4.30
N TYR A 206 -22.39 -17.36 -3.17
CA TYR A 206 -21.35 -18.37 -2.94
C TYR A 206 -21.90 -19.56 -2.13
N ARG A 207 -22.32 -20.60 -2.85
CA ARG A 207 -22.78 -21.86 -2.25
C ARG A 207 -21.60 -22.74 -1.87
N LEU A 208 -21.44 -23.03 -0.58
CA LEU A 208 -20.50 -24.03 -0.08
C LEU A 208 -20.89 -25.43 -0.61
N GLU A 209 -19.93 -26.12 -1.23
CA GLU A 209 -20.12 -27.50 -1.72
C GLU A 209 -19.56 -28.55 -0.77
N GLY A 210 -18.59 -28.18 0.08
CA GLY A 210 -17.99 -29.03 1.09
C GLY A 210 -16.46 -28.93 1.11
N VAL A 211 -15.81 -29.98 1.61
CA VAL A 211 -14.35 -30.15 1.56
C VAL A 211 -13.97 -30.82 0.25
N ALA A 212 -13.08 -30.22 -0.53
CA ALA A 212 -12.60 -30.78 -1.79
C ALA A 212 -11.38 -31.69 -1.59
N TYR A 213 -10.51 -31.36 -0.64
CA TYR A 213 -9.29 -32.09 -0.28
C TYR A 213 -8.68 -31.53 1.02
N TYR A 214 -7.57 -32.10 1.48
CA TYR A 214 -6.81 -31.68 2.66
C TYR A 214 -5.40 -31.26 2.26
N ALA A 215 -4.94 -30.13 2.81
CA ALA A 215 -3.67 -29.48 2.50
C ALA A 215 -3.01 -28.91 3.77
N SER A 216 -1.77 -28.41 3.69
CA SER A 216 -1.04 -27.92 4.88
C SER A 216 -1.16 -26.40 5.05
N LEU A 217 -1.31 -25.96 6.30
CA LEU A 217 -1.25 -24.54 6.69
C LEU A 217 0.19 -24.00 6.80
N SER A 218 1.22 -24.85 6.76
CA SER A 218 2.62 -24.44 6.89
C SER A 218 3.57 -25.22 5.96
N GLY A 219 4.66 -24.59 5.55
CA GLY A 219 5.66 -25.20 4.66
C GLY A 219 6.49 -26.29 5.34
N GLY A 220 7.19 -27.09 4.53
CA GLY A 220 8.02 -28.19 4.99
C GLY A 220 8.54 -29.07 3.84
N VAL A 221 9.33 -30.08 4.16
CA VAL A 221 9.92 -31.00 3.17
C VAL A 221 8.82 -31.75 2.41
N GLY A 222 8.79 -31.64 1.08
CA GLY A 222 7.80 -32.26 0.20
C GLY A 222 6.49 -31.46 0.03
N LEU A 223 6.42 -30.25 0.60
CA LEU A 223 5.35 -29.29 0.36
C LEU A 223 5.84 -28.16 -0.57
N THR A 224 4.95 -27.64 -1.39
CA THR A 224 5.13 -26.46 -2.23
C THR A 224 4.03 -25.43 -1.96
N PRO A 225 4.32 -24.11 -1.93
CA PRO A 225 3.30 -23.08 -1.77
C PRO A 225 2.32 -23.03 -2.95
N LEU A 226 1.02 -23.05 -2.66
CA LEU A 226 -0.04 -22.72 -3.62
C LEU A 226 -0.40 -21.23 -3.49
N TYR A 227 -0.23 -20.49 -4.58
CA TYR A 227 -0.49 -19.06 -4.67
C TYR A 227 -1.92 -18.77 -5.11
N ARG A 228 -2.54 -17.69 -4.58
CA ARG A 228 -3.87 -17.21 -4.97
C ARG A 228 -3.83 -15.81 -5.57
N PHE A 229 -4.64 -15.63 -6.61
CA PHE A 229 -4.92 -14.35 -7.25
C PHE A 229 -6.43 -14.14 -7.37
N TYR A 230 -6.89 -12.89 -7.35
CA TYR A 230 -8.27 -12.51 -7.66
C TYR A 230 -8.31 -11.71 -8.97
N GLN A 231 -9.12 -12.15 -9.94
CA GLN A 231 -9.30 -11.50 -11.23
C GLN A 231 -10.42 -10.46 -11.09
N GLN A 232 -10.06 -9.17 -11.06
CA GLN A 232 -10.99 -8.11 -10.67
C GLN A 232 -12.11 -7.90 -11.70
N ASN A 233 -11.79 -7.96 -12.99
CA ASN A 233 -12.74 -7.70 -14.08
C ASN A 233 -13.76 -8.84 -14.28
N ARG A 234 -13.43 -10.07 -13.84
CA ARG A 234 -14.23 -11.30 -14.05
C ARG A 234 -14.66 -11.97 -12.75
N LYS A 235 -14.31 -11.39 -11.59
CA LYS A 235 -14.71 -11.75 -10.22
C LYS A 235 -14.52 -13.24 -9.86
N PHE A 236 -13.38 -13.81 -10.24
CA PHE A 236 -12.99 -15.18 -9.92
C PHE A 236 -11.59 -15.27 -9.30
N HIS A 237 -11.28 -16.39 -8.66
CA HIS A 237 -9.94 -16.66 -8.12
C HIS A 237 -9.15 -17.62 -9.03
N PHE A 238 -7.84 -17.42 -9.09
CA PHE A 238 -6.88 -18.29 -9.79
C PHE A 238 -5.84 -18.83 -8.80
N TYR A 239 -5.40 -20.08 -9.02
CA TYR A 239 -4.53 -20.81 -8.12
C TYR A 239 -3.38 -21.50 -8.88
N THR A 240 -2.15 -21.37 -8.39
CA THR A 240 -0.98 -22.04 -8.99
C THR A 240 0.08 -22.42 -7.98
N ALA A 241 0.75 -23.55 -8.19
CA ALA A 241 1.97 -23.95 -7.48
C ALA A 241 3.24 -23.64 -8.29
N LEU A 242 3.10 -23.13 -9.51
CA LEU A 242 4.22 -22.80 -10.40
C LEU A 242 4.68 -21.36 -10.12
N TYR A 243 5.91 -21.22 -9.61
CA TYR A 243 6.47 -19.90 -9.32
C TYR A 243 6.66 -19.03 -10.58
N THR A 244 6.88 -19.63 -11.75
CA THR A 244 6.92 -18.91 -13.03
C THR A 244 5.56 -18.32 -13.41
N GLU A 245 4.49 -19.12 -13.33
CA GLU A 245 3.12 -18.66 -13.60
C GLU A 245 2.68 -17.58 -12.58
N ARG A 246 3.09 -17.71 -11.31
CA ARG A 246 2.98 -16.65 -10.29
C ARG A 246 3.70 -15.36 -10.71
N ASP A 247 4.97 -15.46 -11.10
CA ASP A 247 5.83 -14.30 -11.37
C ASP A 247 5.43 -13.57 -12.65
N ASP A 248 5.00 -14.31 -13.69
CA ASP A 248 4.43 -13.75 -14.90
C ASP A 248 3.09 -13.03 -14.63
N LEU A 249 2.21 -13.58 -13.79
CA LEU A 249 0.97 -12.92 -13.40
C LEU A 249 1.23 -11.61 -12.63
N ILE A 250 2.15 -11.64 -11.66
CA ILE A 250 2.57 -10.47 -10.86
C ILE A 250 3.21 -9.37 -11.72
N SER A 251 3.95 -9.76 -12.77
CA SER A 251 4.74 -8.84 -13.60
C SER A 251 3.98 -8.29 -14.80
N ASN A 252 3.07 -9.08 -15.39
CA ASN A 252 2.50 -8.84 -16.72
C ASN A 252 0.94 -8.82 -16.78
N ALA A 253 0.22 -9.35 -15.78
CA ALA A 253 -1.23 -9.57 -15.87
C ALA A 253 -2.08 -8.63 -14.96
N CYS A 254 -2.08 -7.32 -15.24
CA CYS A 254 -2.64 -6.25 -14.38
C CYS A 254 -4.11 -6.38 -13.91
N SER A 255 -4.88 -7.33 -14.46
CA SER A 255 -6.27 -7.62 -14.04
C SER A 255 -6.36 -8.63 -12.89
N TYR A 256 -5.25 -9.26 -12.52
CA TYR A 256 -5.13 -10.11 -11.34
C TYR A 256 -4.50 -9.32 -10.17
N ARG A 257 -5.20 -9.29 -9.03
CA ARG A 257 -4.63 -8.92 -7.73
C ARG A 257 -3.96 -10.16 -7.13
N TYR A 258 -2.68 -10.09 -6.81
CA TYR A 258 -2.00 -11.17 -6.07
C TYR A 258 -2.40 -11.10 -4.60
N GLU A 259 -3.06 -12.14 -4.10
CA GLU A 259 -3.48 -12.25 -2.69
C GLU A 259 -2.46 -13.02 -1.85
N GLY A 260 -1.47 -13.63 -2.52
CA GLY A 260 -0.32 -14.25 -1.91
C GLY A 260 -0.45 -15.76 -1.79
N LEU A 261 -0.18 -16.29 -0.60
CA LEU A 261 -0.22 -17.71 -0.31
C LEU A 261 -1.65 -18.13 0.06
N ALA A 262 -2.19 -19.15 -0.62
CA ALA A 262 -3.44 -19.80 -0.25
C ALA A 262 -3.20 -20.79 0.90
N TYR A 263 -2.29 -21.73 0.69
CA TYR A 263 -1.89 -22.83 1.57
C TYR A 263 -0.71 -23.58 0.93
N TYR A 264 -0.22 -24.64 1.57
CA TYR A 264 0.82 -25.50 1.00
C TYR A 264 0.21 -26.83 0.52
N VAL A 265 0.54 -27.20 -0.70
CA VAL A 265 0.14 -28.45 -1.38
C VAL A 265 1.36 -29.36 -1.57
N PHE A 266 1.18 -30.58 -2.05
CA PHE A 266 2.29 -31.50 -2.29
C PHE A 266 2.77 -31.44 -3.75
N ASP A 267 4.07 -31.60 -3.96
CA ASP A 267 4.65 -31.86 -5.28
C ASP A 267 5.73 -32.94 -5.14
N ALA A 268 5.71 -33.91 -6.05
CA ALA A 268 6.70 -34.98 -6.13
C ALA A 268 8.07 -34.46 -6.61
N ASN A 269 8.10 -33.28 -7.24
CA ASN A 269 9.29 -32.65 -7.81
C ASN A 269 9.77 -31.44 -6.97
N ALA A 270 9.26 -31.26 -5.75
CA ALA A 270 9.48 -30.07 -4.92
C ALA A 270 10.97 -29.75 -4.72
N VAL A 271 11.46 -28.75 -5.44
CA VAL A 271 12.72 -28.04 -5.17
C VAL A 271 12.54 -27.11 -3.96
N ALA A 272 13.65 -26.67 -3.37
CA ALA A 272 13.63 -25.76 -2.21
C ALA A 272 12.86 -24.47 -2.51
N ASP A 273 12.21 -23.89 -1.48
CA ASP A 273 11.33 -22.72 -1.58
C ASP A 273 11.92 -21.63 -2.49
N PRO A 274 11.31 -21.33 -3.65
CA PRO A 274 11.76 -20.24 -4.50
C PRO A 274 11.53 -18.91 -3.76
N PRO A 275 12.38 -17.88 -4.00
CA PRO A 275 12.20 -16.58 -3.38
C PRO A 275 10.75 -16.08 -3.47
N ALA A 276 10.26 -15.57 -2.34
CA ALA A 276 8.91 -15.02 -2.26
C ALA A 276 8.79 -13.84 -3.23
N ALA A 277 7.87 -13.94 -4.19
CA ALA A 277 7.59 -12.82 -5.08
C ALA A 277 7.10 -11.62 -4.27
N LYS A 278 7.76 -10.47 -4.45
CA LYS A 278 7.17 -9.18 -4.09
C LYS A 278 5.87 -9.01 -4.90
N PRO A 279 4.73 -8.70 -4.27
CA PRO A 279 3.51 -8.36 -4.99
C PRO A 279 3.71 -7.22 -6.01
N SER A 280 2.78 -7.09 -6.95
CA SER A 280 2.61 -5.82 -7.68
C SER A 280 2.22 -4.76 -6.65
N SER A 281 2.96 -3.65 -6.58
CA SER A 281 2.74 -2.63 -5.55
C SER A 281 1.44 -1.87 -5.83
N VAL A 282 0.45 -2.09 -4.96
CA VAL A 282 -0.77 -1.28 -4.85
C VAL A 282 -0.51 -0.20 -3.80
N VAL A 283 -0.49 1.06 -4.23
CA VAL A 283 -0.30 2.26 -3.40
C VAL A 283 -1.64 2.97 -3.29
N LEU A 284 -2.25 2.94 -2.11
CA LEU A 284 -3.41 3.79 -1.78
C LEU A 284 -2.90 5.15 -1.32
N ILE A 285 -3.51 6.23 -1.82
CA ILE A 285 -3.24 7.61 -1.40
C ILE A 285 -4.53 8.18 -0.84
N VAL A 286 -4.53 8.46 0.46
CA VAL A 286 -5.63 9.10 1.19
C VAL A 286 -5.17 10.52 1.49
N GLY A 287 -5.63 11.49 0.70
CA GLY A 287 -5.16 12.87 0.72
C GLY A 287 -6.29 13.90 0.65
N ASP A 288 -5.90 15.14 0.36
CA ASP A 288 -6.80 16.28 0.12
C ASP A 288 -6.51 16.93 -1.27
N SER A 289 -6.81 18.22 -1.44
CA SER A 289 -6.55 18.95 -2.69
C SER A 289 -5.07 19.04 -3.09
N LEU A 290 -4.14 18.76 -2.16
CA LEU A 290 -2.70 18.68 -2.43
C LEU A 290 -2.27 17.32 -3.00
N ALA A 291 -3.14 16.32 -2.96
CA ALA A 291 -2.97 15.02 -3.63
C ALA A 291 -3.84 14.90 -4.88
N GLU A 292 -5.11 15.35 -4.86
CA GLU A 292 -6.01 15.33 -6.04
C GLU A 292 -5.58 16.40 -7.08
N GLY A 293 -5.09 17.57 -6.65
CA GLY A 293 -4.52 18.63 -7.51
C GLY A 293 -5.53 19.45 -8.34
N TYR A 294 -6.58 18.80 -8.85
CA TYR A 294 -7.72 19.42 -9.53
C TYR A 294 -8.96 18.55 -9.37
N GLY A 295 -10.16 19.14 -9.27
CA GLY A 295 -11.35 18.31 -9.05
C GLY A 295 -12.61 19.07 -8.66
N THR A 296 -13.44 18.41 -7.86
CA THR A 296 -14.62 18.99 -7.21
C THR A 296 -14.56 18.64 -5.74
N SER A 297 -14.51 19.65 -4.87
CA SER A 297 -14.36 19.45 -3.43
C SER A 297 -15.58 18.78 -2.80
N ILE A 298 -15.41 18.29 -1.57
CA ILE A 298 -16.50 17.72 -0.74
C ILE A 298 -17.73 18.66 -0.63
N GLY A 299 -17.52 19.97 -0.70
CA GLY A 299 -18.58 20.99 -0.73
C GLY A 299 -19.18 21.28 -2.12
N GLY A 300 -18.86 20.49 -3.14
CA GLY A 300 -19.36 20.65 -4.52
C GLY A 300 -18.67 21.73 -5.36
N ASN A 301 -17.64 22.40 -4.83
CA ASN A 301 -16.96 23.49 -5.53
C ASN A 301 -15.85 22.96 -6.45
N LYS A 302 -15.86 23.35 -7.72
CA LYS A 302 -14.82 22.99 -8.69
C LYS A 302 -13.54 23.78 -8.47
N TYR A 303 -12.39 23.14 -8.66
CA TYR A 303 -11.08 23.75 -8.50
C TYR A 303 -10.03 23.11 -9.42
N GLY A 304 -8.88 23.76 -9.58
CA GLY A 304 -7.75 23.24 -10.36
C GLY A 304 -6.47 24.01 -10.08
N PHE A 305 -5.62 23.46 -9.22
CA PHE A 305 -4.33 24.04 -8.85
C PHE A 305 -3.17 23.53 -9.73
N VAL A 306 -3.35 22.34 -10.30
CA VAL A 306 -2.36 21.62 -11.10
C VAL A 306 -2.99 21.21 -12.44
N THR A 307 -2.20 21.26 -13.51
CA THR A 307 -2.61 20.76 -14.83
C THR A 307 -2.81 19.24 -14.81
N PRO A 308 -3.94 18.69 -15.33
CA PRO A 308 -4.12 17.24 -15.45
C PRO A 308 -2.99 16.54 -16.21
N GLY A 309 -2.61 15.35 -15.76
CA GLY A 309 -1.41 14.63 -16.19
C GLY A 309 -0.10 15.15 -15.57
N GLN A 310 -0.16 16.17 -14.70
CA GLN A 310 1.02 16.71 -14.01
C GLN A 310 1.03 16.54 -12.50
N VAL A 311 -0.07 16.07 -11.88
CA VAL A 311 -0.15 15.87 -10.42
C VAL A 311 0.85 14.80 -9.99
N TRP A 312 1.47 14.97 -8.82
CA TRP A 312 2.49 14.04 -8.34
C TRP A 312 1.96 12.61 -8.18
N THR A 313 0.67 12.41 -7.90
CA THR A 313 0.01 11.09 -7.79
C THR A 313 -0.14 10.41 -9.15
N GLU A 314 -0.62 11.13 -10.17
CA GLU A 314 -0.67 10.68 -11.57
C GLU A 314 0.73 10.32 -12.11
N ARG A 315 1.72 11.17 -11.82
CA ARG A 315 3.11 10.94 -12.22
C ARG A 315 3.72 9.74 -11.48
N LEU A 316 3.42 9.56 -10.19
CA LEU A 316 3.88 8.40 -9.41
C LEU A 316 3.40 7.08 -10.01
N ALA A 317 2.17 7.01 -10.51
CA ALA A 317 1.67 5.83 -11.24
C ALA A 317 2.52 5.49 -12.47
N SER A 318 3.03 6.51 -13.16
CA SER A 318 3.93 6.36 -14.30
C SER A 318 5.35 5.99 -13.88
N GLU A 319 5.92 6.66 -12.87
CA GLU A 319 7.29 6.40 -12.40
C GLU A 319 7.46 5.03 -11.73
N ILE A 320 6.47 4.55 -10.97
CA ILE A 320 6.50 3.17 -10.44
C ILE A 320 6.57 2.16 -11.59
N LYS A 321 5.85 2.39 -12.69
CA LYS A 321 5.87 1.51 -13.87
C LYS A 321 7.19 1.57 -14.65
N THR A 322 7.81 2.75 -14.80
CA THR A 322 9.08 2.89 -15.53
C THR A 322 10.28 2.40 -14.71
N ARG A 323 10.34 2.71 -13.41
CA ARG A 323 11.53 2.47 -12.56
C ARG A 323 11.61 1.07 -11.96
N THR A 324 10.48 0.39 -11.72
CA THR A 324 10.48 -0.95 -11.07
C THR A 324 10.51 -2.14 -12.04
N ALA A 325 10.32 -1.90 -13.34
CA ALA A 325 10.09 -2.89 -14.39
C ALA A 325 8.87 -3.83 -14.21
N ARG A 326 8.11 -3.76 -13.09
CA ARG A 326 6.83 -4.48 -12.95
C ARG A 326 5.72 -3.66 -13.63
N SER A 327 4.99 -4.26 -14.57
CA SER A 327 3.99 -3.52 -15.36
C SER A 327 2.64 -3.33 -14.63
N CYS A 328 2.41 -4.10 -13.56
CA CYS A 328 1.11 -4.25 -12.88
C CYS A 328 0.90 -3.44 -11.60
N ASN A 329 1.86 -2.58 -11.23
CA ASN A 329 1.71 -1.70 -10.08
C ASN A 329 0.52 -0.74 -10.28
N LYS A 330 -0.14 -0.33 -9.19
CA LYS A 330 -1.30 0.56 -9.22
C LYS A 330 -1.14 1.66 -8.17
N VAL A 331 -1.35 2.90 -8.57
CA VAL A 331 -1.68 3.99 -7.63
C VAL A 331 -3.20 4.12 -7.63
N ILE A 332 -3.77 4.21 -6.43
CA ILE A 332 -5.20 4.37 -6.18
C ILE A 332 -5.33 5.62 -5.35
N ASP A 333 -5.71 6.72 -6.00
CA ASP A 333 -5.93 7.99 -5.33
C ASP A 333 -7.41 8.08 -4.93
N VAL A 334 -7.66 8.27 -3.63
CA VAL A 334 -9.01 8.50 -3.08
C VAL A 334 -9.14 9.89 -2.47
N SER A 335 -8.17 10.76 -2.75
CA SER A 335 -8.14 12.15 -2.27
C SER A 335 -9.25 12.98 -2.89
N VAL A 336 -9.92 13.81 -2.09
CA VAL A 336 -10.90 14.79 -2.56
C VAL A 336 -10.62 16.14 -1.91
N GLY A 337 -10.69 17.21 -2.70
CA GLY A 337 -10.47 18.58 -2.23
C GLY A 337 -11.36 18.92 -1.03
N GLY A 338 -10.77 19.50 0.02
CA GLY A 338 -11.49 19.86 1.24
C GLY A 338 -11.70 18.73 2.25
N MET A 339 -11.29 17.48 1.98
CA MET A 339 -11.26 16.43 2.99
C MET A 339 -10.34 16.80 4.15
N ARG A 340 -10.77 16.45 5.37
CA ARG A 340 -10.00 16.53 6.61
C ARG A 340 -9.56 15.12 7.01
N THR A 341 -8.85 15.02 8.13
CA THR A 341 -8.46 13.73 8.70
C THR A 341 -9.66 12.86 9.11
N VAL A 342 -10.82 13.45 9.44
CA VAL A 342 -12.01 12.70 9.89
C VAL A 342 -12.67 11.93 8.75
N GLU A 343 -12.90 12.53 7.58
CA GLU A 343 -13.50 11.81 6.44
C GLU A 343 -12.55 10.71 5.90
N GLY A 344 -11.22 10.91 6.03
CA GLY A 344 -10.25 9.84 5.79
C GLY A 344 -10.37 8.68 6.78
N ALA A 345 -10.48 8.98 8.08
CA ALA A 345 -10.62 7.98 9.13
C ALA A 345 -11.95 7.20 9.09
N GLU A 346 -13.04 7.82 8.60
CA GLU A 346 -14.30 7.11 8.31
C GLU A 346 -14.17 6.20 7.08
N GLY A 347 -13.54 6.66 6.00
CA GLY A 347 -13.44 5.91 4.74
C GLY A 347 -12.41 4.77 4.73
N ILE A 348 -11.36 4.85 5.56
CA ILE A 348 -10.16 3.99 5.45
C ILE A 348 -10.47 2.49 5.37
N GLN A 349 -11.34 1.95 6.23
CA GLN A 349 -11.60 0.51 6.27
C GLN A 349 -12.25 0.00 4.98
N ALA A 350 -13.08 0.81 4.32
CA ALA A 350 -13.71 0.44 3.06
C ALA A 350 -12.67 0.36 1.92
N TRP A 351 -11.74 1.32 1.86
CA TRP A 351 -10.65 1.31 0.87
C TRP A 351 -9.62 0.19 1.13
N LEU A 352 -9.30 -0.10 2.40
CA LEU A 352 -8.46 -1.24 2.77
C LEU A 352 -9.10 -2.60 2.42
N ASP A 353 -10.43 -2.72 2.53
CA ASP A 353 -11.19 -3.91 2.15
C ASP A 353 -11.32 -4.05 0.62
N GLN A 354 -11.65 -2.97 -0.08
CA GLN A 354 -11.84 -2.98 -1.54
C GLN A 354 -10.53 -3.19 -2.32
N TYR A 355 -9.45 -2.50 -1.91
CA TYR A 355 -8.22 -2.44 -2.70
C TYR A 355 -7.09 -3.34 -2.20
N ALA A 356 -7.14 -3.77 -0.92
CA ALA A 356 -6.08 -4.53 -0.24
C ALA A 356 -4.66 -3.98 -0.52
N PRO A 357 -4.39 -2.70 -0.21
CA PRO A 357 -3.16 -2.03 -0.62
C PRO A 357 -1.92 -2.57 0.09
N THR A 358 -0.81 -2.59 -0.63
CA THR A 358 0.53 -2.95 -0.13
C THR A 358 1.25 -1.76 0.52
N HIS A 359 0.87 -0.55 0.13
CA HIS A 359 1.44 0.71 0.54
C HIS A 359 0.29 1.70 0.76
N VAL A 360 0.31 2.49 1.84
CA VAL A 360 -0.71 3.52 2.13
C VAL A 360 -0.02 4.84 2.46
N ILE A 361 -0.30 5.89 1.70
CA ILE A 361 0.14 7.25 1.96
C ILE A 361 -1.02 8.04 2.56
N LEU A 362 -0.84 8.55 3.78
CA LEU A 362 -1.77 9.41 4.49
C LEU A 362 -1.29 10.86 4.37
N ALA A 363 -1.90 11.62 3.46
CA ALA A 363 -1.48 12.95 3.03
C ALA A 363 -2.59 13.99 3.28
N GLN A 364 -3.16 13.97 4.50
CA GLN A 364 -4.27 14.81 4.94
C GLN A 364 -3.92 15.60 6.19
N GLY A 365 -4.57 16.76 6.35
CA GLY A 365 -4.49 17.57 7.57
C GLY A 365 -4.44 19.08 7.30
N THR A 366 -4.33 19.50 6.05
CA THR A 366 -4.24 20.94 5.73
C THR A 366 -5.58 21.66 5.86
N ASN A 367 -6.69 20.99 5.56
CA ASN A 367 -8.04 21.52 5.79
C ASN A 367 -8.37 21.63 7.28
N ASP A 368 -7.96 20.65 8.08
CA ASP A 368 -8.06 20.65 9.54
C ASP A 368 -7.33 21.89 10.12
N ALA A 369 -6.09 22.13 9.68
CA ALA A 369 -5.27 23.28 10.07
C ALA A 369 -5.85 24.62 9.59
N TRP A 370 -6.41 24.67 8.38
CA TRP A 370 -7.06 25.88 7.83
C TRP A 370 -8.31 26.25 8.63
N GLN A 371 -9.10 25.25 9.05
CA GLN A 371 -10.31 25.44 9.85
C GLN A 371 -10.01 25.60 11.36
N ASN A 372 -8.78 25.38 11.79
CA ASN A 372 -8.38 25.32 13.21
C ASN A 372 -9.10 24.20 13.98
N ARG A 373 -9.16 22.99 13.43
CA ARG A 373 -9.63 21.80 14.16
C ARG A 373 -8.60 21.37 15.21
N GLY A 374 -9.05 20.66 16.23
CA GLY A 374 -8.20 20.23 17.35
C GLY A 374 -7.10 19.27 16.93
N VAL A 375 -5.85 19.58 17.31
CA VAL A 375 -4.69 18.69 17.05
C VAL A 375 -4.91 17.26 17.57
N ALA A 376 -5.69 17.11 18.64
CA ALA A 376 -6.03 15.81 19.21
C ALA A 376 -6.92 14.94 18.29
N SER A 377 -7.86 15.52 17.54
CA SER A 377 -8.67 14.74 16.57
C SER A 377 -7.81 14.32 15.38
N MET A 378 -6.95 15.21 14.87
CA MET A 378 -6.00 14.89 13.81
C MET A 378 -5.05 13.75 14.19
N ILE A 379 -4.44 13.80 15.39
CA ILE A 379 -3.57 12.73 15.90
C ILE A 379 -4.35 11.41 15.97
N ALA A 380 -5.55 11.40 16.55
CA ALA A 380 -6.37 10.20 16.65
C ALA A 380 -6.75 9.63 15.27
N ASN A 381 -7.21 10.48 14.35
CA ASN A 381 -7.64 10.10 13.01
C ASN A 381 -6.48 9.51 12.17
N LEU A 382 -5.34 10.21 12.12
CA LEU A 382 -4.15 9.74 11.41
C LEU A 382 -3.59 8.45 12.05
N THR A 383 -3.62 8.35 13.38
CA THR A 383 -3.22 7.13 14.11
C THR A 383 -4.12 5.95 13.78
N ASN A 384 -5.44 6.14 13.78
CA ASN A 384 -6.43 5.11 13.44
C ASN A 384 -6.25 4.62 12.01
N MET A 385 -6.09 5.53 11.04
CA MET A 385 -5.83 5.19 9.63
C MET A 385 -4.52 4.40 9.46
N ALA A 386 -3.46 4.82 10.13
CA ALA A 386 -2.17 4.16 10.08
C ALA A 386 -2.20 2.78 10.74
N GLN A 387 -2.84 2.64 11.91
CA GLN A 387 -3.00 1.34 12.59
C GLN A 387 -3.87 0.37 11.77
N ALA A 388 -5.00 0.81 11.20
CA ALA A 388 -5.82 -0.02 10.32
C ALA A 388 -5.02 -0.51 9.09
N SER A 389 -4.20 0.37 8.51
CA SER A 389 -3.33 0.03 7.38
C SER A 389 -2.19 -0.93 7.77
N LYS A 390 -1.62 -0.77 8.98
CA LYS A 390 -0.62 -1.70 9.54
C LYS A 390 -1.21 -3.09 9.81
N LEU A 391 -2.46 -3.18 10.29
CA LEU A 391 -3.13 -4.46 10.58
C LEU A 391 -3.30 -5.33 9.33
N ILE A 392 -3.42 -4.73 8.13
CA ILE A 392 -3.45 -5.49 6.87
C ILE A 392 -2.06 -5.81 6.30
N GLY A 393 -0.98 -5.39 6.98
CA GLY A 393 0.41 -5.62 6.58
C GLY A 393 0.96 -4.61 5.56
N ALA A 394 0.33 -3.45 5.38
CA ALA A 394 0.80 -2.43 4.43
C ALA A 394 2.01 -1.65 4.95
N ASN A 395 2.86 -1.17 4.03
CA ASN A 395 3.85 -0.14 4.32
C ASN A 395 3.13 1.21 4.42
N VAL A 396 3.14 1.83 5.59
CA VAL A 396 2.39 3.06 5.87
C VAL A 396 3.33 4.27 5.89
N TYR A 397 2.88 5.34 5.24
CA TYR A 397 3.59 6.61 5.12
C TYR A 397 2.69 7.75 5.61
N VAL A 398 3.15 8.52 6.58
CA VAL A 398 2.47 9.71 7.12
C VAL A 398 3.13 10.94 6.50
N MET A 399 2.38 11.69 5.70
CA MET A 399 2.91 12.70 4.78
C MET A 399 2.40 14.11 5.11
N GLU A 400 3.32 15.02 5.41
CA GLU A 400 3.07 16.44 5.65
C GLU A 400 3.16 17.25 4.36
N PHE A 401 2.30 18.27 4.20
CA PHE A 401 2.56 19.40 3.32
C PHE A 401 2.74 20.69 4.14
N ALA A 402 3.73 21.51 3.81
CA ALA A 402 4.00 22.75 4.52
C ALA A 402 2.86 23.79 4.37
N PHE A 403 2.46 24.38 5.50
CA PHE A 403 1.27 25.22 5.61
C PHE A 403 1.64 26.69 5.92
N PHE A 404 1.98 27.48 4.90
CA PHE A 404 2.57 28.82 5.10
C PHE A 404 1.65 29.94 5.66
N PRO A 405 0.30 29.90 5.57
CA PRO A 405 -0.58 30.91 6.18
C PRO A 405 -0.49 31.04 7.71
N LYS A 406 0.21 30.12 8.39
CA LYS A 406 0.44 30.14 9.84
C LYS A 406 1.92 30.34 10.14
N GLY A 407 2.21 31.02 11.26
CA GLY A 407 3.58 31.33 11.68
C GLY A 407 4.46 30.10 11.93
N THR A 408 5.78 30.28 11.92
CA THR A 408 6.78 29.19 11.98
C THR A 408 6.56 28.21 13.12
N ALA A 409 6.18 28.68 14.32
CA ALA A 409 5.90 27.81 15.47
C ALA A 409 4.73 26.84 15.22
N TYR A 410 3.69 27.27 14.48
CA TYR A 410 2.54 26.44 14.16
C TYR A 410 2.93 25.36 13.15
N ARG A 411 3.72 25.73 12.13
CA ARG A 411 4.29 24.77 11.17
C ARG A 411 5.17 23.74 11.87
N GLN A 412 6.03 24.16 12.80
CA GLN A 412 6.83 23.24 13.62
C GLN A 412 5.96 22.30 14.48
N GLY A 413 4.83 22.77 15.00
CA GLY A 413 3.82 21.95 15.69
C GLY A 413 3.17 20.90 14.77
N MET A 414 2.80 21.30 13.55
CA MET A 414 2.31 20.38 12.50
C MET A 414 3.35 19.29 12.18
N SER A 415 4.60 19.67 11.92
CA SER A 415 5.65 18.69 11.59
C SER A 415 5.94 17.73 12.74
N ALA A 416 5.94 18.22 13.98
CA ALA A 416 6.07 17.38 15.18
C ALA A 416 4.89 16.40 15.35
N MET A 417 3.66 16.83 15.02
CA MET A 417 2.46 15.98 15.04
C MET A 417 2.57 14.81 14.04
N TYR A 418 2.91 15.08 12.77
CA TYR A 418 3.06 14.02 11.75
C TYR A 418 4.21 13.07 12.10
N GLN A 419 5.34 13.57 12.63
CA GLN A 419 6.47 12.75 13.06
C GLN A 419 6.15 11.89 14.29
N GLY A 420 5.35 12.40 15.23
CA GLY A 420 4.82 11.65 16.36
C GLY A 420 3.95 10.47 15.91
N VAL A 421 2.90 10.75 15.11
CA VAL A 421 2.01 9.70 14.57
C VAL A 421 2.78 8.66 13.76
N ALA A 422 3.77 9.09 12.96
CA ALA A 422 4.64 8.16 12.24
C ALA A 422 5.41 7.23 13.20
N THR A 423 6.02 7.79 14.25
CA THR A 423 6.78 7.05 15.26
C THR A 423 5.90 6.06 16.02
N ASP A 424 4.78 6.51 16.58
CA ASP A 424 3.89 5.73 17.43
C ASP A 424 3.20 4.58 16.67
N THR A 425 3.01 4.74 15.36
CA THR A 425 2.42 3.70 14.49
C THR A 425 3.47 2.88 13.72
N GLN A 426 4.76 3.08 13.97
CA GLN A 426 5.88 2.45 13.25
C GLN A 426 5.83 2.68 11.73
N SER A 427 5.29 3.81 11.31
CA SER A 427 5.13 4.25 9.92
C SER A 427 6.30 5.14 9.48
N ALA A 428 6.53 5.27 8.17
CA ALA A 428 7.52 6.21 7.66
C ALA A 428 6.94 7.64 7.61
N TYR A 429 7.72 8.65 8.00
CA TYR A 429 7.35 10.06 7.81
C TYR A 429 7.86 10.59 6.47
N ILE A 430 7.04 11.37 5.76
CA ILE A 430 7.40 12.09 4.54
C ILE A 430 7.11 13.58 4.72
N ASN A 431 8.13 14.45 4.62
CA ASN A 431 7.92 15.85 4.28
C ASN A 431 7.58 15.92 2.79
N GLY A 432 6.28 15.91 2.44
CA GLY A 432 5.80 15.89 1.06
C GLY A 432 6.22 17.12 0.25
N THR A 433 6.31 18.28 0.90
CA THR A 433 6.89 19.50 0.31
C THR A 433 8.41 19.44 0.13
N GLY A 434 9.11 18.49 0.76
CA GLY A 434 10.54 18.23 0.61
C GLY A 434 11.39 19.51 0.62
N ASN A 435 12.04 19.78 -0.51
CA ASN A 435 12.82 20.99 -0.79
C ASN A 435 12.12 21.91 -1.83
N VAL A 436 10.80 22.09 -1.75
CA VAL A 436 10.05 23.09 -2.54
C VAL A 436 10.19 24.48 -1.89
N PRO A 437 10.77 25.49 -2.58
CA PRO A 437 10.89 26.84 -2.03
C PRO A 437 9.53 27.53 -1.84
N ALA A 438 9.33 28.15 -0.68
CA ALA A 438 8.14 28.96 -0.37
C ALA A 438 8.16 30.30 -1.14
N ASN A 439 7.66 30.28 -2.38
CA ASN A 439 7.39 31.47 -3.20
C ASN A 439 6.40 31.18 -4.33
N SER A 440 5.94 32.25 -4.99
CA SER A 440 4.91 32.26 -6.04
C SER A 440 5.25 31.49 -7.34
N THR A 441 6.48 30.97 -7.50
CA THR A 441 6.82 30.02 -8.57
C THR A 441 6.24 28.63 -8.28
N TYR A 442 6.17 28.26 -6.99
CA TYR A 442 5.82 26.92 -6.53
C TYR A 442 4.47 26.84 -5.81
N TYR A 443 4.04 27.92 -5.16
CA TYR A 443 2.76 28.04 -4.46
C TYR A 443 1.82 29.01 -5.17
N HIS A 444 0.51 28.75 -5.09
CA HIS A 444 -0.55 29.72 -5.39
C HIS A 444 -0.63 30.80 -4.32
N ASP A 445 -1.43 31.83 -4.59
CA ASP A 445 -1.51 33.05 -3.77
C ASP A 445 -2.22 32.83 -2.41
N ASP A 446 -2.63 31.59 -2.13
CA ASP A 446 -3.12 31.09 -0.84
C ASP A 446 -2.01 30.50 0.06
N ASP A 447 -0.76 30.48 -0.41
CA ASP A 447 0.43 29.99 0.31
C ASP A 447 0.35 28.52 0.78
N VAL A 448 -0.55 27.72 0.19
CA VAL A 448 -0.72 26.28 0.47
C VAL A 448 -0.73 25.43 -0.80
N HIS A 449 -1.54 25.79 -1.80
CA HIS A 449 -1.71 24.94 -2.97
C HIS A 449 -0.51 25.02 -3.91
N LEU A 450 -0.07 23.85 -4.37
CA LEU A 450 1.13 23.69 -5.19
C LEU A 450 0.83 23.86 -6.68
N LYS A 451 1.69 24.61 -7.37
CA LYS A 451 1.69 24.77 -8.84
C LYS A 451 2.41 23.60 -9.54
N ASP A 452 2.21 23.45 -10.84
CA ASP A 452 2.89 22.47 -11.72
C ASP A 452 4.41 22.36 -11.45
N ALA A 453 5.08 23.50 -11.22
CA ALA A 453 6.52 23.56 -10.97
C ALA A 453 6.99 22.85 -9.69
N ALA A 454 6.10 22.64 -8.71
CA ALA A 454 6.40 21.94 -7.46
C ALA A 454 6.23 20.41 -7.58
N GLN A 455 5.33 19.95 -8.44
CA GLN A 455 4.93 18.54 -8.54
C GLN A 455 6.10 17.55 -8.71
N PRO A 456 7.15 17.83 -9.52
CA PRO A 456 8.32 16.95 -9.63
C PRO A 456 9.13 16.83 -8.33
N ARG A 457 9.15 17.87 -7.47
CA ARG A 457 9.87 17.83 -6.18
C ARG A 457 9.12 17.01 -5.13
N VAL A 458 7.79 17.10 -5.12
CA VAL A 458 6.92 16.23 -4.29
C VAL A 458 7.12 14.78 -4.71
N LEU A 459 7.01 14.51 -6.02
CA LEU A 459 7.18 13.19 -6.63
C LEU A 459 8.50 12.51 -6.24
N GLU A 460 9.65 13.17 -6.40
CA GLU A 460 10.94 12.55 -6.03
C GLU A 460 11.09 12.35 -4.51
N THR A 461 10.44 13.19 -3.69
CA THR A 461 10.47 13.03 -2.22
C THR A 461 9.63 11.84 -1.77
N VAL A 462 8.44 11.64 -2.36
CA VAL A 462 7.62 10.43 -2.17
C VAL A 462 8.33 9.19 -2.75
N TRP A 463 8.93 9.31 -3.92
CA TRP A 463 9.68 8.23 -4.57
C TRP A 463 10.80 7.69 -3.68
N ALA A 464 11.59 8.58 -3.08
CA ALA A 464 12.70 8.21 -2.19
C ALA A 464 12.22 7.42 -0.95
N ALA A 465 11.03 7.71 -0.43
CA ALA A 465 10.44 6.96 0.69
C ALA A 465 9.90 5.58 0.27
N LEU A 466 9.27 5.49 -0.91
CA LEU A 466 8.66 4.24 -1.40
C LEU A 466 9.67 3.26 -2.00
N GLN A 467 10.71 3.73 -2.70
CA GLN A 467 11.65 2.90 -3.47
C GLN A 467 12.22 1.67 -2.73
N PRO A 468 12.60 1.71 -1.43
CA PRO A 468 13.13 0.54 -0.73
C PRO A 468 12.13 -0.63 -0.64
N PHE A 469 10.83 -0.33 -0.65
CA PHE A 469 9.75 -1.28 -0.38
C PHE A 469 9.01 -1.74 -1.63
N LEU A 470 9.10 -0.99 -2.73
CA LEU A 470 8.43 -1.27 -4.01
C LEU A 470 8.80 -2.59 -4.69
#